data_AF-A0A8J6Y364-F1
#
_entry.id   AF-A0A8J6Y364-F1
#
_cell.length_a   1.000
_cell.length_b   1.000
_cell.length_c   1.000
_cell.angle_alpha   90.00
_cell.angle_beta   90.00
_cell.angle_gamma   90.00
#
_symmetry.space_group_name_H-M   'P 1'
#
loop_
_entity.id
_entity.type
_entity.pdbx_description
1 polymer ?
#
loop_
_entity_poly.entity_id
_entity_poly.type
_entity_poly.pdbx_seq_one_letter_code
_entity_poly.pdbx_strand_id
1 'polypeptide(L)'
;NPDLEETVKVRAEISAEGDARIEFQMPLRGAQADRLLERVESVPVDQAEMVYRQLAVSLFAGASAVEGNIDRSPDGAVIDLEMLVRNACDAEEGELVCRSLVLARPLVPILASLPERTYPLVLRVPIKRRLELELVPAPGWEPTHRAPRRLEAEWGSVGEDLEKEAGSLQSVLHIALPAQTVATEDYPAFARFCQAVDELTTRPPRLRRTED
;
A
#
# COMPACT_ATOMS: atom_id res chain seq x y z
N ASN A 1 19.22 9.71 6.36
CA ASN A 1 18.33 10.15 7.44
C ASN A 1 17.66 8.89 7.99
N PRO A 2 18.03 8.41 9.19
CA PRO A 2 17.71 7.05 9.67
C PRO A 2 16.25 6.79 10.06
N ASP A 3 15.35 7.78 9.95
CA ASP A 3 13.93 7.66 10.35
C ASP A 3 12.94 7.98 9.24
N LEU A 4 13.23 7.57 8.00
CA LEU A 4 12.27 7.71 6.90
C LEU A 4 11.24 6.58 6.95
N GLU A 5 10.12 6.85 7.62
CA GLU A 5 8.89 6.08 7.45
C GLU A 5 8.20 6.48 6.13
N GLU A 6 7.91 5.49 5.29
CA GLU A 6 7.05 5.64 4.10
C GLU A 6 5.59 5.57 4.56
N THR A 7 4.88 6.69 4.45
CA THR A 7 3.45 6.75 4.79
C THR A 7 2.62 6.80 3.50
N VAL A 8 1.60 5.96 3.42
CA VAL A 8 0.61 5.99 2.33
C VAL A 8 -0.76 6.02 2.96
N LYS A 9 -1.63 6.89 2.45
CA LYS A 9 -3.04 6.97 2.86
C LYS A 9 -3.93 6.73 1.67
N VAL A 10 -4.93 5.88 1.85
CA VAL A 10 -5.90 5.54 0.83
C VAL A 10 -7.27 5.57 1.46
N ARG A 11 -8.17 6.32 0.86
CA ARG A 11 -9.60 6.22 1.12
C ARG A 11 -10.27 5.64 -0.12
N ALA A 12 -11.03 4.57 0.07
CA ALA A 12 -11.66 3.83 -1.02
C ALA A 12 -13.16 3.71 -0.77
N GLU A 13 -13.96 4.41 -1.58
CA GLU A 13 -15.41 4.26 -1.64
C GLU A 13 -15.77 3.18 -2.64
N ILE A 14 -16.38 2.09 -2.17
CA ILE A 14 -16.68 0.92 -2.98
C ILE A 14 -18.14 0.95 -3.39
N SER A 15 -18.41 0.81 -4.67
CA SER A 15 -19.75 0.63 -5.24
C SER A 15 -20.30 -0.78 -4.98
N ALA A 16 -21.60 -0.98 -5.17
CA ALA A 16 -22.22 -2.29 -5.03
C ALA A 16 -21.74 -3.30 -6.09
N GLU A 17 -21.23 -2.79 -7.22
CA GLU A 17 -20.69 -3.54 -8.34
C GLU A 17 -19.20 -3.88 -8.18
N GLY A 18 -18.53 -3.31 -7.17
CA GLY A 18 -17.10 -3.56 -6.89
C GLY A 18 -16.13 -2.57 -7.55
N ASP A 19 -16.61 -1.54 -8.25
CA ASP A 19 -15.77 -0.39 -8.63
C ASP A 19 -15.45 0.48 -7.41
N ALA A 20 -14.33 1.20 -7.43
CA ALA A 20 -13.94 2.11 -6.36
C ALA A 20 -13.62 3.53 -6.85
N ARG A 21 -14.06 4.54 -6.08
CA ARG A 21 -13.44 5.87 -6.09
C ARG A 21 -12.34 5.88 -5.05
N ILE A 22 -11.12 6.23 -5.46
CA ILE A 22 -9.94 6.22 -4.61
C ILE A 22 -9.39 7.63 -4.47
N GLU A 23 -9.18 8.04 -3.22
CA GLU A 23 -8.35 9.17 -2.84
C GLU A 23 -7.04 8.61 -2.27
N PHE A 24 -5.92 8.95 -2.88
CA PHE A 24 -4.59 8.48 -2.51
C PHE A 24 -3.72 9.66 -2.10
N GLN A 25 -3.04 9.54 -0.98
CA GLN A 25 -2.05 10.53 -0.52
C GLN A 25 -0.74 9.86 -0.16
N MET A 26 0.37 10.47 -0.56
CA MET A 26 1.71 10.01 -0.19
C MET A 26 2.65 11.20 -0.01
N PRO A 27 3.27 11.39 1.16
CA PRO A 27 4.35 12.33 1.33
C PRO A 27 5.52 11.97 0.41
N LEU A 28 5.91 12.90 -0.44
CA LEU A 28 7.08 12.81 -1.28
C LEU A 28 8.31 13.24 -0.46
N ARG A 29 9.32 12.38 -0.37
CA ARG A 29 10.58 12.69 0.33
C ARG A 29 11.83 12.32 -0.47
N GLY A 30 12.88 13.11 -0.25
CA GLY A 30 14.23 12.86 -0.78
C GLY A 30 14.34 12.98 -2.30
N ALA A 31 15.44 12.49 -2.87
CA ALA A 31 15.77 12.71 -4.28
C ALA A 31 14.74 12.15 -5.29
N GLN A 32 13.89 11.19 -4.90
CA GLN A 32 12.79 10.73 -5.76
C GLN A 32 11.64 11.74 -5.83
N ALA A 33 11.34 12.41 -4.72
CA ALA A 33 10.38 13.51 -4.67
C ALA A 33 10.82 14.65 -5.57
N ASP A 34 12.07 15.08 -5.42
CA ASP A 34 12.64 16.20 -6.18
C ASP A 34 12.52 15.94 -7.69
N ARG A 35 12.84 14.71 -8.13
CA ARG A 35 12.70 14.33 -9.55
C ARG A 35 11.26 14.29 -10.03
N LEU A 36 10.32 13.81 -9.21
CA LEU A 36 8.91 13.78 -9.59
C LEU A 36 8.37 15.21 -9.71
N LEU A 37 8.70 16.07 -8.75
CA LEU A 37 8.39 17.49 -8.76
C LEU A 37 8.95 18.18 -10.00
N GLU A 38 10.25 18.06 -10.27
CA GLU A 38 10.89 18.61 -11.47
C GLU A 38 10.23 18.09 -12.75
N ARG A 39 9.88 16.81 -12.81
CA ARG A 39 9.22 16.21 -13.98
C ARG A 39 7.81 16.76 -14.21
N VAL A 40 7.06 17.03 -13.15
CA VAL A 40 5.72 17.63 -13.26
C VAL A 40 5.80 19.12 -13.59
N GLU A 41 6.77 19.84 -13.04
CA GLU A 41 6.95 21.29 -13.31
C GLU A 41 7.55 21.59 -14.67
N SER A 42 8.36 20.69 -15.21
CA SER A 42 9.03 20.87 -16.50
C SER A 42 8.13 20.60 -17.70
N VAL A 43 6.88 20.14 -17.47
CA VAL A 43 5.94 19.80 -18.54
C VAL A 43 4.73 20.74 -18.55
N PRO A 44 4.14 21.01 -19.72
CA PRO A 44 2.84 21.67 -19.84
C PRO A 44 1.74 20.97 -19.01
N VAL A 45 0.71 21.72 -18.60
CA VAL A 45 -0.38 21.22 -17.72
C VAL A 45 -1.06 19.97 -18.29
N ASP A 46 -1.28 19.92 -19.61
CA ASP A 46 -1.83 18.78 -20.35
C ASP A 46 -0.93 17.52 -20.31
N GLN A 47 0.38 17.70 -20.11
CA GLN A 47 1.34 16.61 -19.97
C GLN A 47 1.55 16.18 -18.51
N ALA A 48 1.31 17.07 -17.54
CA ALA A 48 1.31 16.73 -16.11
C ALA A 48 0.22 15.68 -15.79
N GLU A 49 -0.96 15.80 -16.41
CA GLU A 49 -2.04 14.81 -16.28
C GLU A 49 -1.57 13.40 -16.70
N MET A 50 -0.78 13.30 -17.77
CA MET A 50 -0.22 12.02 -18.21
C MET A 50 0.76 11.44 -17.19
N VAL A 51 1.54 12.28 -16.48
CA VAL A 51 2.43 11.83 -15.41
C VAL A 51 1.62 11.27 -14.24
N TYR A 52 0.57 11.97 -13.80
CA TYR A 52 -0.32 11.50 -12.73
C TYR A 52 -1.03 10.20 -13.11
N ARG A 53 -1.51 10.09 -14.35
CA ARG A 53 -2.13 8.88 -14.86
C ARG A 53 -1.16 7.69 -14.88
N GLN A 54 0.08 7.90 -15.32
CA GLN A 54 1.11 6.86 -15.30
C GLN A 54 1.40 6.39 -13.86
N LEU A 55 1.49 7.33 -12.92
CA LEU A 55 1.68 7.01 -11.52
C LEU A 55 0.48 6.24 -10.95
N ALA A 56 -0.74 6.72 -11.16
CA ALA A 56 -1.98 6.08 -10.71
C ALA A 56 -2.10 4.65 -11.24
N VAL A 57 -1.83 4.41 -12.53
CA VAL A 57 -1.87 3.05 -13.12
C VAL A 57 -0.78 2.13 -12.53
N SER A 58 0.36 2.69 -12.10
CA SER A 58 1.41 1.92 -11.43
C SER A 58 1.06 1.55 -9.98
N LEU A 59 0.19 2.33 -9.34
CA LEU A 59 -0.27 2.12 -7.96
C LEU A 59 -1.53 1.25 -7.92
N PHE A 60 -2.47 1.50 -8.83
CA PHE A 60 -3.76 0.84 -8.92
C PHE A 60 -4.03 0.39 -10.35
N ALA A 61 -4.03 -0.92 -10.56
CA ALA A 61 -4.36 -1.49 -11.86
C ALA A 61 -5.79 -1.09 -12.26
N GLY A 62 -5.96 -0.57 -13.48
CA GLY A 62 -7.27 -0.13 -13.97
C GLY A 62 -7.69 1.28 -13.54
N ALA A 63 -6.78 2.07 -12.93
CA ALA A 63 -7.03 3.48 -12.64
C ALA A 63 -7.40 4.29 -13.89
N SER A 64 -8.43 5.10 -13.77
CA SER A 64 -9.01 5.95 -14.80
C SER A 64 -9.59 7.23 -14.19
N ALA A 65 -9.95 8.21 -15.02
CA ALA A 65 -10.46 9.52 -14.56
C ALA A 65 -9.56 10.11 -13.44
N VAL A 66 -8.25 10.13 -13.70
CA VAL A 66 -7.24 10.48 -12.70
C VAL A 66 -7.08 11.99 -12.67
N GLU A 67 -7.28 12.56 -11.50
CA GLU A 67 -6.91 13.92 -11.15
C GLU A 67 -5.77 13.85 -10.15
N GLY A 68 -4.81 14.77 -10.28
CA GLY A 68 -3.61 14.75 -9.45
C GLY A 68 -3.14 16.15 -9.11
N ASN A 69 -2.66 16.29 -7.89
CA ASN A 69 -2.05 17.51 -7.38
C ASN A 69 -0.81 17.17 -6.56
N ILE A 70 0.10 18.13 -6.46
CA ILE A 70 1.22 18.04 -5.53
C ILE A 70 1.22 19.28 -4.64
N ASP A 71 0.81 19.10 -3.39
CA ASP A 71 0.79 20.15 -2.40
C ASP A 71 2.17 20.30 -1.76
N ARG A 72 2.71 21.51 -1.82
CA ARG A 72 3.99 21.87 -1.21
C ARG A 72 3.77 22.58 0.11
N SER A 73 4.45 22.12 1.14
CA SER A 73 4.52 22.77 2.43
C SER A 73 5.99 22.93 2.86
N PRO A 74 6.26 23.74 3.90
CA PRO A 74 7.60 23.82 4.49
C PRO A 74 8.15 22.46 4.96
N ASP A 75 7.27 21.50 5.27
CA ASP A 75 7.62 20.18 5.81
C ASP A 75 7.83 19.11 4.71
N GLY A 76 7.57 19.46 3.44
CA GLY A 76 7.76 18.58 2.29
C GLY A 76 6.69 18.76 1.22
N ALA A 77 6.63 17.83 0.27
CA ALA A 77 5.56 17.77 -0.71
C ALA A 77 4.68 16.54 -0.45
N VAL A 78 3.39 16.63 -0.74
CA VAL A 78 2.44 15.51 -0.71
C VAL A 78 1.86 15.38 -2.10
N ILE A 79 1.84 14.17 -2.64
CA ILE A 79 1.07 13.89 -3.84
C ILE A 79 -0.32 13.42 -3.45
N ASP A 80 -1.32 14.02 -4.08
CA ASP A 80 -2.73 13.70 -3.93
C ASP A 80 -3.25 13.25 -5.29
N LEU A 81 -3.88 12.08 -5.33
CA LEU A 81 -4.51 11.54 -6.53
C LEU A 81 -5.95 11.17 -6.21
N GLU A 82 -6.86 11.60 -7.07
CA GLU A 82 -8.24 11.13 -7.11
C GLU A 82 -8.44 10.31 -8.39
N MET A 83 -9.05 9.13 -8.28
CA MET A 83 -9.23 8.25 -9.43
C MET A 83 -10.42 7.31 -9.29
N LEU A 84 -10.86 6.78 -10.43
CA LEU A 84 -11.78 5.64 -10.50
C LEU A 84 -11.02 4.37 -10.87
N VAL A 85 -11.17 3.33 -10.05
CA VAL A 85 -10.62 2.00 -10.29
C VAL A 85 -11.77 1.05 -10.56
N ARG A 86 -11.85 0.58 -11.82
CA ARG A 86 -12.85 -0.42 -12.20
C ARG A 86 -12.46 -1.80 -11.70
N ASN A 87 -13.45 -2.59 -11.29
CA ASN A 87 -13.25 -3.92 -10.70
C ASN A 87 -12.21 -3.86 -9.57
N ALA A 88 -12.31 -2.85 -8.69
CA ALA A 88 -11.43 -2.75 -7.53
C ALA A 88 -11.63 -3.93 -6.57
N CYS A 89 -12.87 -4.45 -6.55
CA CYS A 89 -13.27 -5.65 -5.85
C CYS A 89 -14.02 -6.62 -6.79
N ASP A 90 -13.67 -7.89 -6.73
CA ASP A 90 -14.32 -8.96 -7.48
C ASP A 90 -15.42 -9.61 -6.64
N ALA A 91 -16.56 -9.93 -7.26
CA ALA A 91 -17.61 -10.70 -6.60
C ALA A 91 -17.21 -12.18 -6.52
N GLU A 92 -17.05 -12.70 -5.30
CA GLU A 92 -16.69 -14.10 -5.04
C GLU A 92 -17.55 -14.66 -3.91
N GLU A 93 -18.28 -15.75 -4.16
CA GLU A 93 -19.08 -16.46 -3.14
C GLU A 93 -20.05 -15.56 -2.34
N GLY A 94 -20.56 -14.49 -2.96
CA GLY A 94 -21.48 -13.54 -2.32
C GLY A 94 -20.79 -12.40 -1.55
N GLU A 95 -19.47 -12.33 -1.60
CA GLU A 95 -18.63 -11.25 -1.06
C GLU A 95 -18.02 -10.41 -2.18
N LEU A 96 -17.59 -9.18 -1.85
CA LEU A 96 -16.67 -8.41 -2.69
C LEU A 96 -15.26 -8.54 -2.14
N VAL A 97 -14.31 -8.95 -2.97
CA VAL A 97 -12.91 -9.19 -2.60
C VAL A 97 -12.02 -8.14 -3.27
N CYS A 98 -11.52 -7.18 -2.49
CA CYS A 98 -10.91 -5.95 -2.98
C CYS A 98 -9.40 -6.05 -3.23
N ARG A 99 -9.00 -6.79 -4.28
CA ARG A 99 -7.58 -7.06 -4.60
C ARG A 99 -6.80 -5.82 -4.98
N SER A 100 -7.44 -4.82 -5.60
CA SER A 100 -6.80 -3.55 -5.94
C SER A 100 -6.46 -2.70 -4.72
N LEU A 101 -6.93 -3.07 -3.53
CA LEU A 101 -6.68 -2.36 -2.26
C LEU A 101 -5.63 -3.07 -1.39
N VAL A 102 -4.83 -3.97 -1.98
CA VAL A 102 -3.62 -4.50 -1.36
C VAL A 102 -2.48 -3.49 -1.56
N LEU A 103 -2.23 -2.67 -0.54
CA LEU A 103 -1.31 -1.53 -0.64
C LEU A 103 0.17 -1.89 -0.40
N ALA A 104 0.43 -3.02 0.27
CA ALA A 104 1.78 -3.39 0.67
C ALA A 104 2.61 -3.85 -0.53
N ARG A 105 3.78 -3.22 -0.73
CA ARG A 105 4.76 -3.70 -1.70
C ARG A 105 5.48 -4.95 -1.17
N PRO A 106 5.55 -6.04 -1.97
CA PRO A 106 6.15 -7.28 -1.52
C PRO A 106 7.64 -7.13 -1.22
N LEU A 107 8.10 -7.79 -0.17
CA LEU A 107 9.49 -7.84 0.28
C LEU A 107 10.30 -8.86 -0.50
N VAL A 108 9.70 -10.00 -0.88
CA VAL A 108 10.43 -11.11 -1.52
C VAL A 108 11.19 -10.67 -2.78
N PRO A 109 10.58 -9.95 -3.73
CA PRO A 109 11.29 -9.53 -4.95
C PRO A 109 12.51 -8.64 -4.69
N ILE A 110 12.53 -7.94 -3.55
CA ILE A 110 13.56 -6.96 -3.20
C ILE A 110 14.64 -7.58 -2.31
N LEU A 111 14.24 -8.43 -1.36
CA LEU A 111 15.11 -8.91 -0.27
C LEU A 111 15.39 -10.42 -0.32
N ALA A 112 14.48 -11.22 -0.87
CA ALA A 112 14.49 -12.66 -0.78
C ALA A 112 14.27 -13.36 -2.15
N SER A 113 14.79 -12.78 -3.23
CA SER A 113 14.58 -13.29 -4.59
C SER A 113 15.45 -14.49 -4.97
N LEU A 114 16.46 -14.82 -4.16
CA LEU A 114 17.35 -15.96 -4.38
C LEU A 114 16.92 -17.12 -3.48
N PRO A 115 17.09 -18.39 -3.92
CA PRO A 115 16.85 -19.54 -3.05
C PRO A 115 17.91 -19.65 -1.94
N GLU A 116 19.14 -19.23 -2.24
CA GLU A 116 20.28 -19.22 -1.33
C GLU A 116 21.23 -18.05 -1.67
N ARG A 117 22.14 -17.71 -0.74
CA ARG A 117 23.16 -16.69 -0.95
C ARG A 117 24.54 -17.24 -0.64
N THR A 118 25.56 -16.72 -1.32
CA THR A 118 26.96 -17.00 -1.00
C THR A 118 27.57 -15.92 -0.10
N TYR A 119 26.93 -14.74 -0.04
CA TYR A 119 27.36 -13.60 0.78
C TYR A 119 26.20 -13.07 1.63
N PRO A 120 26.50 -12.54 2.83
CA PRO A 120 25.49 -11.93 3.69
C PRO A 120 24.66 -10.88 2.96
N LEU A 121 23.37 -10.79 3.31
CA LEU A 121 22.50 -9.71 2.85
C LEU A 121 22.66 -8.52 3.81
N VAL A 122 22.99 -7.35 3.28
CA VAL A 122 23.16 -6.13 4.09
C VAL A 122 22.01 -5.17 3.82
N LEU A 123 21.12 -5.02 4.80
CA LEU A 123 20.07 -4.00 4.86
C LEU A 123 20.64 -2.73 5.48
N ARG A 124 21.13 -1.80 4.64
CA ARG A 124 21.77 -0.57 5.13
C ARG A 124 20.78 0.48 5.63
N VAL A 125 19.58 0.51 5.06
CA VAL A 125 18.53 1.47 5.37
C VAL A 125 17.36 0.67 5.96
N PRO A 126 16.84 1.07 7.13
CA PRO A 126 15.67 0.40 7.68
C PRO A 126 14.47 0.62 6.76
N ILE A 127 13.58 -0.37 6.68
CA ILE A 127 12.29 -0.25 6.00
C ILE A 127 11.26 0.01 7.09
N LYS A 128 10.68 1.21 7.12
CA LYS A 128 9.52 1.53 7.97
C LYS A 128 8.39 1.97 7.04
N ARG A 129 7.25 1.30 7.09
CA ARG A 129 6.06 1.64 6.30
C ARG A 129 4.84 1.73 7.19
N ARG A 130 4.01 2.73 6.94
CA ARG A 130 2.69 2.92 7.53
C ARG A 130 1.68 3.11 6.41
N LEU A 131 0.81 2.13 6.23
CA LEU A 131 -0.21 2.13 5.17
C LEU A 131 -1.58 2.28 5.84
N GLU A 132 -2.25 3.39 5.59
CA GLU A 132 -3.58 3.72 6.11
C GLU A 132 -4.61 3.46 5.00
N LEU A 133 -5.58 2.61 5.27
CA LEU A 133 -6.72 2.35 4.40
C LEU A 133 -8.02 2.65 5.14
N GLU A 134 -8.79 3.60 4.63
CA GLU A 134 -10.20 3.78 4.97
C GLU A 134 -11.05 3.12 3.87
N LEU A 135 -11.80 2.10 4.24
CA LEU A 135 -12.69 1.36 3.34
C LEU A 135 -14.14 1.73 3.64
N VAL A 136 -14.79 2.36 2.65
CA VAL A 136 -16.18 2.83 2.75
C VAL A 136 -17.05 1.99 1.80
N PRO A 137 -17.73 0.95 2.29
CA PRO A 137 -18.65 0.14 1.48
C PRO A 137 -19.90 0.91 1.02
N ALA A 138 -20.48 0.46 -0.09
CA ALA A 138 -21.82 0.87 -0.51
C ALA A 138 -22.89 0.46 0.53
N PRO A 139 -24.06 1.12 0.53
CA PRO A 139 -25.20 0.67 1.32
C PRO A 139 -25.54 -0.81 1.06
N GLY A 140 -25.89 -1.55 2.12
CA GLY A 140 -26.17 -2.99 2.06
C GLY A 140 -24.92 -3.88 2.09
N TRP A 141 -23.73 -3.28 2.20
CA TRP A 141 -22.46 -3.99 2.37
C TRP A 141 -21.77 -3.56 3.65
N GLU A 142 -21.03 -4.47 4.26
CA GLU A 142 -20.15 -4.13 5.38
C GLU A 142 -18.81 -4.87 5.32
N PRO A 143 -17.75 -4.31 5.95
CA PRO A 143 -16.47 -4.98 6.00
C PRO A 143 -16.57 -6.27 6.80
N THR A 144 -16.01 -7.34 6.24
CA THR A 144 -16.00 -8.65 6.88
C THR A 144 -15.10 -8.61 8.11
N HIS A 145 -15.58 -9.18 9.22
CA HIS A 145 -14.79 -9.26 10.44
C HIS A 145 -13.55 -10.14 10.24
N ARG A 146 -12.38 -9.63 10.63
CA ARG A 146 -11.12 -10.38 10.63
C ARG A 146 -10.23 -9.94 11.79
N ALA A 147 -9.34 -10.82 12.22
CA ALA A 147 -8.30 -10.44 13.16
C ALA A 147 -7.28 -9.51 12.49
N PRO A 148 -6.69 -8.56 13.23
CA PRO A 148 -5.56 -7.79 12.74
C PRO A 148 -4.35 -8.68 12.44
N ARG A 149 -3.61 -8.32 11.40
CA ARG A 149 -2.39 -9.00 10.96
C ARG A 149 -1.25 -8.71 11.91
N ARG A 150 -0.59 -9.77 12.40
CA ARG A 150 0.59 -9.65 13.26
C ARG A 150 1.63 -10.70 12.94
N LEU A 151 2.88 -10.28 12.87
CA LEU A 151 4.04 -11.15 12.75
C LEU A 151 5.24 -10.45 13.38
N GLU A 152 5.96 -11.12 14.26
CA GLU A 152 7.20 -10.62 14.86
C GLU A 152 8.29 -11.68 14.73
N ALA A 153 9.49 -11.25 14.34
CA ALA A 153 10.68 -12.07 14.24
C ALA A 153 11.91 -11.22 14.54
N GLU A 154 13.08 -11.85 14.66
CA GLU A 154 14.35 -11.13 14.87
C GLU A 154 14.68 -10.14 13.74
N TRP A 155 14.18 -10.40 12.52
CA TRP A 155 14.44 -9.57 11.35
C TRP A 155 13.46 -8.40 11.16
N GLY A 156 12.37 -8.33 11.94
CA GLY A 156 11.37 -7.28 11.80
C GLY A 156 9.96 -7.69 12.24
N SER A 157 9.00 -6.80 11.95
CA SER A 157 7.62 -6.98 12.34
C SER A 157 6.62 -6.46 11.31
N VAL A 158 5.41 -7.04 11.39
CA VAL A 158 4.17 -6.56 10.79
C VAL A 158 3.15 -6.42 11.89
N GLY A 159 2.49 -5.28 11.98
CA GLY A 159 1.39 -5.03 12.89
C GLY A 159 0.26 -4.32 12.16
N GLU A 160 -0.98 -4.58 12.55
CA GLU A 160 -2.14 -3.92 12.00
C GLU A 160 -3.08 -3.52 13.13
N ASP A 161 -3.58 -2.30 13.02
CA ASP A 161 -4.66 -1.78 13.84
C ASP A 161 -5.91 -1.67 12.97
N LEU A 162 -7.04 -2.19 13.48
CA LEU A 162 -8.33 -2.19 12.79
C LEU A 162 -9.36 -1.50 13.68
N GLU A 163 -9.98 -0.46 13.13
CA GLU A 163 -11.05 0.28 13.79
C GLU A 163 -12.27 0.30 12.87
N LYS A 164 -13.41 -0.17 13.39
CA LYS A 164 -14.69 -0.08 12.67
C LYS A 164 -15.39 1.19 13.14
N GLU A 165 -15.57 2.14 12.24
CA GLU A 165 -16.41 3.30 12.46
C GLU A 165 -17.77 3.08 11.79
N ALA A 166 -18.75 3.96 12.05
CA ALA A 166 -20.11 3.79 11.56
C ALA A 166 -20.15 3.79 10.02
N GLY A 167 -20.13 2.60 9.42
CA GLY A 167 -20.18 2.40 7.98
C GLY A 167 -18.82 2.38 7.28
N SER A 168 -17.69 2.38 7.99
CA SER A 168 -16.36 2.26 7.39
C SER A 168 -15.42 1.35 8.21
N LEU A 169 -14.35 0.88 7.58
CA LEU A 169 -13.25 0.20 8.25
C LEU A 169 -11.98 1.02 8.04
N GLN A 170 -11.38 1.46 9.13
CA GLN A 170 -10.02 1.98 9.13
C GLN A 170 -9.03 0.85 9.43
N SER A 171 -7.98 0.77 8.62
CA SER A 171 -6.92 -0.23 8.73
C SER A 171 -5.57 0.46 8.63
N VAL A 172 -4.76 0.35 9.67
CA VAL A 172 -3.41 0.91 9.69
C VAL A 172 -2.41 -0.23 9.78
N LEU A 173 -1.70 -0.49 8.68
CA LEU A 173 -0.69 -1.54 8.57
C LEU A 173 0.72 -0.95 8.74
N HIS A 174 1.45 -1.48 9.71
CA HIS A 174 2.83 -1.17 10.02
C HIS A 174 3.75 -2.30 9.56
N ILE A 175 4.81 -1.97 8.83
CA ILE A 175 5.87 -2.92 8.44
C ILE A 175 7.21 -2.30 8.83
N ALA A 176 8.00 -3.02 9.64
CA ALA A 176 9.27 -2.54 10.15
C ALA A 176 10.36 -3.60 10.03
N LEU A 177 11.41 -3.32 9.23
CA LEU A 177 12.64 -4.09 9.18
C LEU A 177 13.81 -3.16 9.54
N PRO A 178 14.58 -3.43 10.61
CA PRO A 178 15.73 -2.61 10.96
C PRO A 178 16.86 -2.76 9.94
N ALA A 179 17.78 -1.79 9.95
CA ALA A 179 19.06 -1.94 9.27
C ALA A 179 19.87 -3.04 9.97
N GLN A 180 20.30 -4.04 9.22
CA GLN A 180 20.93 -5.25 9.75
C GLN A 180 21.71 -6.00 8.66
N THR A 181 22.51 -6.97 9.08
CA THR A 181 23.13 -7.94 8.18
C THR A 181 22.57 -9.32 8.49
N VAL A 182 22.01 -9.98 7.48
CA VAL A 182 21.53 -11.36 7.57
C VAL A 182 22.67 -12.25 7.11
N ALA A 183 23.14 -13.14 7.99
CA ALA A 183 24.20 -14.09 7.68
C ALA A 183 23.75 -15.06 6.58
N THR A 184 24.71 -15.69 5.91
CA THR A 184 24.42 -16.61 4.80
C THR A 184 23.58 -17.80 5.28
N GLU A 185 23.90 -18.33 6.46
CA GLU A 185 23.21 -19.43 7.13
C GLU A 185 21.77 -19.09 7.54
N ASP A 186 21.49 -17.83 7.88
CA ASP A 186 20.16 -17.38 8.31
C ASP A 186 19.26 -17.00 7.13
N TYR A 187 19.85 -16.81 5.94
CA TYR A 187 19.13 -16.33 4.76
C TYR A 187 17.88 -17.16 4.40
N PRO A 188 17.87 -18.51 4.43
CA PRO A 188 16.67 -19.27 4.16
C PRO A 188 15.53 -18.99 5.15
N ALA A 189 15.85 -18.72 6.41
CA ALA A 189 14.86 -18.39 7.43
C ALA A 189 14.33 -16.96 7.25
N PHE A 190 15.22 -16.01 6.96
CA PHE A 190 14.86 -14.66 6.56
C PHE A 190 13.97 -14.63 5.30
N ALA A 191 14.27 -15.45 4.28
CA ALA A 191 13.46 -15.53 3.07
C ALA A 191 12.03 -16.03 3.36
N ARG A 192 11.88 -17.03 4.24
CA ARG A 192 10.57 -17.49 4.73
C ARG A 192 9.84 -16.41 5.52
N PHE A 193 10.55 -15.62 6.32
CA PHE A 193 9.96 -14.45 6.98
C PHE A 193 9.42 -13.44 5.96
N CYS A 194 10.19 -13.06 4.94
CA CYS A 194 9.70 -12.17 3.88
C CYS A 194 8.47 -12.73 3.15
N GLN A 195 8.45 -14.04 2.88
CA GLN A 195 7.29 -14.71 2.28
C GLN A 195 6.06 -14.64 3.19
N ALA A 196 6.22 -14.88 4.50
CA ALA A 196 5.13 -14.79 5.46
C ALA A 196 4.59 -13.36 5.59
N VAL A 197 5.47 -12.35 5.55
CA VAL A 197 5.08 -10.94 5.48
C VAL A 197 4.26 -10.67 4.21
N ASP A 198 4.74 -11.11 3.05
CA ASP A 198 4.03 -10.89 1.78
C ASP A 198 2.67 -11.60 1.77
N GLU A 199 2.60 -12.87 2.18
CA GLU A 199 1.32 -13.60 2.28
C GLU A 199 0.34 -12.90 3.22
N LEU A 200 0.81 -12.45 4.38
CA LEU A 200 -0.05 -11.78 5.36
C LEU A 200 -0.54 -10.42 4.85
N THR A 201 0.32 -9.66 4.18
CA THR A 201 0.02 -8.30 3.72
C THR A 201 -0.73 -8.27 2.39
N THR A 202 -0.71 -9.36 1.63
CA THR A 202 -1.45 -9.52 0.35
C THR A 202 -2.91 -9.95 0.50
N ARG A 203 -3.38 -10.22 1.72
CA ARG A 203 -4.78 -10.56 1.96
C ARG A 203 -5.67 -9.36 1.62
N PRO A 204 -6.58 -9.45 0.63
CA PRO A 204 -7.43 -8.32 0.27
C PRO A 204 -8.48 -8.07 1.36
N PRO A 205 -8.91 -6.82 1.57
CA PRO A 205 -10.13 -6.55 2.33
C PRO A 205 -11.34 -7.18 1.63
N ARG A 206 -12.33 -7.59 2.42
CA ARG A 206 -13.53 -8.26 1.93
C ARG A 206 -14.76 -7.57 2.48
N LEU A 207 -15.77 -7.38 1.64
CA LEU A 207 -17.09 -6.89 2.03
C LEU A 207 -18.10 -8.02 1.90
N ARG A 208 -19.00 -8.12 2.87
CA ARG A 208 -20.15 -9.03 2.83
C ARG A 208 -21.43 -8.23 2.77
N ARG A 209 -22.50 -8.81 2.23
CA ARG A 209 -23.83 -8.20 2.32
C ARG A 209 -24.29 -8.17 3.76
N THR A 210 -24.95 -7.09 4.17
CA THR A 210 -25.72 -7.05 5.40
C THR A 210 -26.95 -7.92 5.20
N GLU A 211 -27.19 -8.89 6.08
CA GLU A 211 -28.46 -9.62 6.09
C GLU A 211 -29.59 -8.65 6.46
N ASP A 212 -30.67 -8.66 5.67
CA ASP A 212 -31.91 -7.93 5.97
C ASP A 212 -32.65 -8.53 7.18
#